data_AF-A0A7C1CC55-F1
#
_entry.id   AF-A0A7C1CC55-F1
#
_cell.length_a   1.000
_cell.length_b   1.000
_cell.length_c   1.000
_cell.angle_alpha   90.00
_cell.angle_beta   90.00
_cell.angle_gamma   90.00
#
_symmetry.space_group_name_H-M   'P 1'
#
loop_
_entity.id
_entity.type
_entity.pdbx_description
1 polymer ?
#
loop_
_entity_poly.entity_id
_entity_poly.type
_entity_poly.pdbx_seq_one_letter_code
_entity_poly.pdbx_strand_id
1 'polypeptide(L)'
;MALRWRKNREDKDVLRKPLCPFCGEVFQRPRDISTEPGFFYGGSCECGAVYGCDLTGKNMGEIFADALAYACGGDWEKALSIEEDVDYHQREISYEPGSHTVTPGGEDFFYGRAAVKLIFIKLLNPNR
;
A
#
# COMPACT_ATOMS: atom_id res chain seq x y z
N MET A 1 -2.58 49.67 -4.98
CA MET A 1 -1.28 49.19 -4.47
C MET A 1 -1.46 47.81 -3.87
N ALA A 2 -0.52 46.92 -4.14
CA ALA A 2 -0.69 45.47 -4.20
C ALA A 2 -0.99 44.77 -2.88
N LEU A 3 -1.88 43.78 -3.00
CA LEU A 3 -2.15 42.65 -2.12
C LEU A 3 -0.87 42.05 -1.51
N ARG A 4 -0.81 41.95 -0.18
CA ARG A 4 0.17 41.10 0.51
C ARG A 4 -0.57 39.98 1.25
N TRP A 5 -1.05 39.01 0.48
CA TRP A 5 -1.54 37.75 1.02
C TRP A 5 -0.35 37.06 1.68
N ARG A 6 -0.35 37.02 3.01
CA ARG A 6 0.49 36.07 3.74
C ARG A 6 -0.08 34.69 3.41
N LYS A 7 0.49 34.03 2.40
CA LYS A 7 0.36 32.58 2.28
C LYS A 7 0.83 32.02 3.62
N ASN A 8 -0.12 31.55 4.43
CA ASN A 8 0.22 30.59 5.47
C ASN A 8 0.99 29.48 4.77
N ARG A 9 2.28 29.33 5.13
CA ARG A 9 2.98 28.06 4.91
C ARG A 9 2.33 27.12 5.92
N GLU A 10 1.17 26.57 5.59
CA GLU A 10 0.63 25.45 6.34
C GLU A 10 1.71 24.35 6.31
N ASP A 11 2.09 23.95 7.51
CA ASP A 11 3.16 23.05 7.86
C ASP A 11 3.19 21.84 6.94
N LYS A 12 4.25 21.80 6.13
CA LYS A 12 4.47 20.85 5.03
C LYS A 12 4.93 19.46 5.52
N ASP A 13 4.53 19.09 6.72
CA ASP A 13 4.92 17.84 7.35
C ASP A 13 3.83 17.30 8.25
N VAL A 14 2.81 16.70 7.63
CA VAL A 14 1.87 15.86 8.37
C VAL A 14 2.10 14.41 7.94
N LEU A 15 3.30 13.90 8.20
CA LEU A 15 3.53 12.46 8.18
C LEU A 15 2.52 11.81 9.14
N ARG A 16 1.60 11.01 8.60
CA ARG A 16 0.57 10.34 9.40
C ARG A 16 1.02 8.94 9.79
N LYS A 17 0.40 8.44 10.86
CA LYS A 17 0.51 7.04 11.27
C LYS A 17 0.21 6.12 10.07
N PRO A 18 0.91 5.00 9.90
CA PRO A 18 0.72 4.08 8.80
C PRO A 18 -0.58 3.29 9.01
N LEU A 19 -1.70 3.87 8.57
CA LEU A 19 -3.03 3.27 8.73
C LEU A 19 -3.41 2.44 7.50
N CYS A 20 -4.02 1.29 7.74
CA CYS A 20 -4.60 0.44 6.71
C CYS A 20 -5.76 1.20 6.02
N PRO A 21 -5.80 1.28 4.69
CA PRO A 21 -6.85 2.00 3.97
C PRO A 21 -8.23 1.33 4.06
N PHE A 22 -8.32 0.10 4.57
CA PHE A 22 -9.58 -0.64 4.71
C PHE A 22 -10.21 -0.54 6.09
N CYS A 23 -9.43 -0.69 7.16
CA CYS A 23 -9.95 -0.68 8.54
C CYS A 23 -9.48 0.50 9.40
N GLY A 24 -8.48 1.27 8.94
CA GLY A 24 -7.93 2.39 9.70
C GLY A 24 -6.95 2.00 10.81
N GLU A 25 -6.66 0.71 11.02
CA GLU A 25 -5.70 0.25 12.02
C GLU A 25 -4.25 0.42 11.55
N VAL A 26 -3.31 0.52 12.50
CA VAL A 26 -1.88 0.67 12.21
C VAL A 26 -1.34 -0.63 11.59
N PHE A 27 -0.83 -0.58 10.36
CA PHE A 27 -0.19 -1.74 9.72
C PHE A 27 1.29 -1.82 10.12
N GLN A 28 1.86 -3.02 10.06
CA GLN A 28 3.26 -3.26 10.44
C GLN A 28 4.23 -2.88 9.31
N ARG A 29 5.50 -2.62 9.64
CA ARG A 29 6.54 -2.40 8.63
C ARG A 29 6.56 -3.57 7.62
N PRO A 30 6.61 -3.30 6.30
CA PRO A 30 6.77 -4.36 5.31
C PRO A 30 8.05 -5.16 5.58
N ARG A 31 8.03 -6.44 5.24
CA ARG A 31 9.13 -7.39 5.39
C ARG A 31 9.14 -8.37 4.22
N ASP A 32 10.23 -9.08 4.02
CA ASP A 32 10.26 -10.17 3.05
C ASP A 32 9.32 -11.30 3.49
N ILE A 33 8.37 -11.65 2.62
CA ILE A 33 7.42 -12.76 2.76
C ILE A 33 7.72 -13.76 1.68
N SER A 34 8.07 -14.98 2.07
CA SER A 34 8.24 -16.09 1.14
C SER A 34 6.87 -16.60 0.66
N THR A 35 6.72 -16.71 -0.66
CA THR A 35 5.59 -17.30 -1.36
C THR A 35 6.09 -18.53 -2.14
N GLU A 36 5.20 -19.40 -2.61
CA GLU A 36 5.59 -20.43 -3.57
C GLU A 36 4.98 -20.06 -4.93
N PRO A 37 5.75 -19.82 -6.00
CA PRO A 37 7.22 -19.88 -6.13
C PRO A 37 7.87 -18.48 -6.08
N GLY A 38 8.09 -17.87 -4.91
CA GLY A 38 8.63 -16.52 -4.87
C GLY A 38 8.87 -15.89 -3.49
N PHE A 39 9.03 -14.58 -3.49
CA PHE A 39 8.94 -13.76 -2.29
C PHE A 39 8.58 -12.35 -2.70
N PHE A 40 7.90 -11.63 -1.81
CA PHE A 40 7.63 -10.21 -2.00
C PHE A 40 7.84 -9.43 -0.70
N TYR A 41 8.12 -8.13 -0.83
CA TYR A 41 8.28 -7.25 0.32
C TYR A 41 6.90 -6.69 0.71
N GLY A 42 6.36 -7.08 1.87
CA GLY A 42 4.96 -6.82 2.21
C GLY A 42 4.54 -7.23 3.62
N GLY A 43 3.23 -7.40 3.81
CA GLY A 43 2.63 -7.73 5.10
C GLY A 43 1.13 -8.01 5.02
N SER A 44 0.54 -8.29 6.17
CA SER A 44 -0.90 -8.43 6.33
C SER A 44 -1.39 -7.58 7.50
N CYS A 45 -2.61 -7.06 7.35
CA CYS A 45 -3.33 -6.35 8.38
C CYS A 45 -4.31 -7.32 9.08
N GLU A 46 -4.63 -7.05 10.35
CA GLU A 46 -5.56 -7.86 11.14
C GLU A 46 -6.98 -7.91 10.55
N CYS A 47 -7.37 -6.93 9.73
CA CYS A 47 -8.62 -6.98 8.98
C CYS A 47 -8.62 -7.99 7.81
N GLY A 48 -7.49 -8.67 7.58
CA GLY A 48 -7.28 -9.60 6.48
C GLY A 48 -6.96 -8.94 5.14
N ALA A 49 -6.54 -7.67 5.13
CA ALA A 49 -5.94 -7.06 3.96
C ALA A 49 -4.47 -7.47 3.86
N VAL A 50 -3.99 -7.75 2.66
CA VAL A 50 -2.56 -7.99 2.35
C VAL A 50 -2.01 -6.75 1.67
N TYR A 51 -0.75 -6.42 1.92
CA TYR A 51 -0.11 -5.30 1.23
C TYR A 51 1.28 -5.66 0.72
N GLY A 52 1.61 -5.15 -0.46
CA GLY A 52 2.92 -5.23 -1.09
C GLY A 52 3.57 -3.86 -1.22
N CYS A 53 4.90 -3.81 -1.15
CA CYS A 53 5.71 -2.60 -1.09
C CYS A 53 6.79 -2.62 -2.17
N ASP A 54 6.73 -1.70 -3.14
CA ASP A 54 7.71 -1.60 -4.20
C ASP A 54 8.76 -0.52 -3.92
N LEU A 55 9.86 -0.93 -3.28
CA LEU A 55 10.97 -0.03 -2.98
C LEU A 55 11.62 0.59 -4.23
N THR A 56 11.42 -0.01 -5.41
CA THR A 56 12.04 0.43 -6.67
C THR A 56 11.15 1.35 -7.50
N GLY A 57 9.83 1.30 -7.28
CA GLY A 57 8.81 1.97 -8.10
C GLY A 57 8.67 1.41 -9.52
N LYS A 58 9.25 0.24 -9.82
CA LYS A 58 9.25 -0.39 -11.15
C LYS A 58 8.63 -1.79 -11.17
N ASN A 59 8.38 -2.39 -10.00
CA ASN A 59 7.98 -3.79 -9.86
C ASN A 59 6.58 -3.92 -9.25
N MET A 60 5.77 -2.86 -9.25
CA MET A 60 4.45 -2.86 -8.62
C MET A 60 3.53 -3.98 -9.15
N GLY A 61 3.57 -4.25 -10.45
CA GLY A 61 2.75 -5.31 -11.05
C GLY A 61 3.11 -6.72 -10.56
N GLU A 62 4.40 -7.01 -10.39
CA GLU A 62 4.88 -8.27 -9.84
C GLU A 62 4.52 -8.39 -8.36
N ILE A 63 4.80 -7.34 -7.57
CA ILE A 63 4.46 -7.28 -6.15
C ILE A 63 2.95 -7.41 -5.92
N PHE A 64 2.14 -6.82 -6.79
CA PHE A 64 0.70 -6.97 -6.76
C PHE A 64 0.27 -8.42 -7.00
N ALA A 65 0.83 -9.08 -8.01
CA ALA A 65 0.50 -10.47 -8.33
C ALA A 65 0.86 -11.42 -7.18
N ASP A 66 2.07 -11.29 -6.62
CA ASP A 66 2.50 -12.06 -5.44
C ASP A 66 1.63 -11.79 -4.21
N ALA A 67 1.30 -10.52 -3.94
CA ALA A 67 0.44 -10.15 -2.82
C ALA A 67 -1.00 -10.67 -3.00
N LEU A 68 -1.53 -10.70 -4.22
CA LEU A 68 -2.86 -11.23 -4.53
C LEU A 68 -2.89 -12.76 -4.36
N ALA A 69 -1.87 -13.46 -4.87
CA ALA A 69 -1.70 -14.89 -4.64
C ALA A 69 -1.59 -15.21 -3.14
N TYR A 70 -0.81 -14.43 -2.40
CA TYR A 70 -0.71 -14.56 -0.95
C TYR A 70 -2.05 -14.32 -0.24
N ALA A 71 -2.82 -13.31 -0.68
CA ALA A 71 -4.17 -13.07 -0.16
C ALA A 71 -5.12 -14.25 -0.43
N CYS A 72 -4.92 -14.95 -1.54
CA CYS A 72 -5.62 -16.19 -1.90
C CYS A 72 -5.06 -17.45 -1.21
N GLY A 73 -4.19 -17.30 -0.21
CA GLY A 73 -3.60 -18.43 0.53
C GLY A 73 -2.50 -19.16 -0.24
N GLY A 74 -1.86 -18.50 -1.21
CA GLY A 74 -0.86 -19.09 -2.10
C GLY A 74 -1.44 -19.75 -3.35
N ASP A 75 -2.76 -19.63 -3.56
CA ASP A 75 -3.43 -20.18 -4.74
C ASP A 75 -3.34 -19.21 -5.94
N TRP A 76 -2.37 -19.47 -6.81
CA TRP A 76 -2.16 -18.69 -8.03
C TRP A 76 -3.27 -18.87 -9.07
N GLU A 77 -3.87 -20.05 -9.15
CA GLU A 77 -4.97 -20.31 -10.10
C GLU A 77 -6.18 -19.45 -9.74
N LYS A 78 -6.50 -19.37 -8.44
CA LYS A 78 -7.52 -18.48 -7.90
C LYS A 78 -7.18 -17.01 -8.14
N ALA A 79 -5.96 -16.59 -7.82
CA ALA A 79 -5.53 -15.20 -7.99
C ALA A 79 -5.64 -14.70 -9.44
N LEU A 80 -5.42 -15.59 -10.42
CA LEU A 80 -5.57 -15.27 -11.85
C LEU A 80 -7.03 -15.31 -12.35
N SER A 81 -7.96 -15.81 -11.53
CA SER A 81 -9.36 -16.01 -11.90
C SER A 81 -10.34 -15.02 -11.26
N ILE A 82 -9.88 -14.19 -10.33
CA ILE A 82 -10.69 -13.23 -9.56
C ILE A 82 -10.62 -11.83 -10.17
N GLU A 83 -11.71 -11.06 -10.02
CA GLU A 83 -11.83 -9.71 -10.61
C GLU A 83 -11.86 -8.60 -9.55
N GLU A 84 -11.24 -7.46 -9.87
CA GLU A 84 -11.31 -6.24 -9.04
C GLU A 84 -12.76 -5.75 -8.94
N ASP A 85 -13.15 -5.23 -7.78
CA ASP A 85 -14.51 -4.77 -7.45
C ASP A 85 -15.56 -5.89 -7.30
N VAL A 86 -15.27 -7.10 -7.80
CA VAL A 86 -16.15 -8.28 -7.65
C VAL A 86 -15.68 -9.19 -6.52
N ASP A 87 -14.42 -9.62 -6.56
CA ASP A 87 -13.86 -10.61 -5.63
C ASP A 87 -12.86 -9.99 -4.66
N TYR A 88 -12.23 -8.87 -5.05
CA TYR A 88 -11.31 -8.12 -4.21
C TYR A 88 -11.37 -6.61 -4.47
N HIS A 89 -10.94 -5.81 -3.49
CA HIS A 89 -10.62 -4.41 -3.70
C HIS A 89 -9.13 -4.16 -3.51
N GLN A 90 -8.61 -3.16 -4.23
CA GLN A 90 -7.27 -2.64 -4.02
C GLN A 90 -7.25 -1.14 -3.71
N ARG A 91 -6.22 -0.72 -2.98
CA ARG A 91 -5.95 0.68 -2.64
C ARG A 91 -4.45 0.91 -2.63
N GLU A 92 -4.01 1.97 -3.30
CA GLU A 92 -2.61 2.40 -3.28
C GLU A 92 -2.41 3.55 -2.30
N ILE A 93 -1.31 3.52 -1.55
CA ILE A 93 -0.91 4.62 -0.67
C ILE A 93 0.57 4.95 -0.82
N SER A 94 0.91 6.23 -0.62
CA SER A 94 2.29 6.71 -0.56
C SER A 94 2.87 6.44 0.83
N TYR A 95 4.03 5.80 0.88
CA TYR A 95 4.69 5.28 2.08
C TYR A 95 6.15 5.75 2.14
N GLU A 96 6.56 6.19 3.33
CA GLU A 96 7.96 6.53 3.64
C GLU A 96 8.59 5.40 4.48
N PRO A 97 9.48 4.57 3.90
CA PRO A 97 10.02 3.39 4.57
C PRO A 97 10.92 3.67 5.78
N GLY A 98 11.64 4.79 5.81
CA GLY A 98 12.54 5.14 6.92
C GLY A 98 11.81 5.43 8.22
N SER A 99 10.83 6.34 8.15
CA SER A 99 10.00 6.76 9.29
C SER A 99 8.80 5.86 9.53
N HIS A 100 8.43 5.00 8.58
CA HIS A 100 7.21 4.17 8.62
C HIS A 100 5.95 5.04 8.76
N THR A 101 5.75 5.91 7.78
CA THR A 101 4.65 6.89 7.74
C THR A 101 4.01 6.95 6.35
N VAL A 102 2.81 7.54 6.28
CA VAL A 102 2.06 7.68 5.03
C VAL A 102 1.65 9.14 4.81
N THR A 103 1.54 9.55 3.54
CA THR A 103 1.07 10.91 3.19
C THR A 103 -0.45 10.95 3.02
N PRO A 104 -1.13 11.95 3.59
CA PRO A 104 -2.50 12.25 3.18
C PRO A 104 -2.52 12.77 1.73
N GLY A 105 -3.38 12.22 0.87
CA GLY A 105 -3.70 12.83 -0.43
C GLY A 105 -2.86 12.42 -1.63
N GLY A 106 -2.14 11.29 -1.56
CA GLY A 106 -1.45 10.74 -2.74
C GLY A 106 -0.22 11.53 -3.18
N GLU A 107 0.34 12.38 -2.31
CA GLU A 107 1.59 13.07 -2.59
C GLU A 107 2.72 12.04 -2.80
N ASP A 108 3.31 12.06 -3.99
CA ASP A 108 4.39 11.15 -4.41
C ASP A 108 5.77 11.55 -3.89
N PHE A 109 5.86 12.59 -3.04
CA PHE A 109 7.13 13.13 -2.59
C PHE A 109 7.15 13.46 -1.09
N PHE A 110 8.14 12.94 -0.38
CA PHE A 110 8.46 13.28 1.01
C PHE A 110 9.83 13.97 1.07
N TYR A 111 9.91 15.18 1.63
CA TYR A 111 11.20 15.88 1.83
C TYR A 111 12.12 15.90 0.58
N GLY A 112 11.54 15.97 -0.62
CA GLY A 112 12.29 15.96 -1.89
C GLY A 112 12.73 14.57 -2.38
N ARG A 113 12.26 13.49 -1.75
CA ARG A 113 12.43 12.10 -2.20
C ARG A 113 11.10 11.53 -2.69
N ALA A 114 11.15 10.67 -3.71
CA ALA A 114 9.98 9.94 -4.15
C ALA A 114 9.46 9.03 -3.02
N ALA A 115 8.16 9.11 -2.75
CA ALA A 115 7.46 8.16 -1.91
C ALA A 115 7.48 6.78 -2.54
N VAL A 116 7.64 5.75 -1.71
CA VAL A 116 7.40 4.37 -2.14
C VAL A 116 5.90 4.14 -2.18
N LYS A 117 5.42 3.32 -3.11
CA LYS A 117 4.02 2.93 -3.16
C LYS A 117 3.81 1.61 -2.43
N LEU A 118 2.74 1.57 -1.64
CA LEU A 118 2.16 0.35 -1.10
C LEU A 118 0.86 0.07 -1.83
N ILE A 119 0.66 -1.17 -2.26
CA ILE A 119 -0.63 -1.66 -2.75
C ILE A 119 -1.26 -2.56 -1.70
N PHE A 120 -2.46 -2.20 -1.25
CA PHE A 120 -3.27 -2.98 -0.33
C PHE A 120 -4.35 -3.72 -1.10
N ILE A 121 -4.57 -4.98 -0.77
CA ILE A 121 -5.53 -5.89 -1.39
C ILE A 121 -6.41 -6.46 -0.28
N LYS A 122 -7.72 -6.46 -0.48
CA LYS A 122 -8.67 -7.06 0.45
C LYS A 122 -9.67 -7.91 -0.33
N LEU A 123 -9.64 -9.22 -0.07
CA LEU A 123 -10.66 -10.14 -0.59
C LEU A 123 -12.02 -9.82 0.04
N LEU A 124 -13.05 -9.78 -0.80
CA LEU A 124 -14.46 -9.62 -0.41
C LEU A 124 -15.05 -10.96 0.02
N ASN A 125 -14.75 -12.01 -0.74
CA ASN A 125 -15.24 -13.36 -0.53
C ASN A 125 -14.08 -14.37 -0.43
N PRO A 126 -13.48 -14.57 0.76
CA PRO A 126 -12.33 -15.47 0.91
C PRO A 126 -12.65 -16.94 0.59
N ASN A 127 -13.91 -17.37 0.69
CA ASN A 127 -14.35 -18.77 0.54
C ASN A 127 -14.89 -19.14 -0.85
N ARG A 128 -14.81 -18.25 -1.85
CA ARG A 128 -15.25 -18.56 -3.21
C ARG A 128 -14.21 -19.35 -3.99
#